data_AF-L9W803-F1
#
_entry.id   AF-L9W803-F1
#
_cell.length_a   1.000
_cell.length_b   1.000
_cell.length_c   1.000
_cell.angle_alpha   90.00
_cell.angle_beta   90.00
_cell.angle_gamma   90.00
#
_symmetry.space_group_name_H-M   'P 1'
#
loop_
_entity.id
_entity.type
_entity.pdbx_description
1 polymer ?
#
loop_
_entity_poly.entity_id
_entity_poly.type
_entity_poly.pdbx_seq_one_letter_code
_entity_poly.pdbx_strand_id
1 'polypeptide(L)'
;MAEHQGWIVAEIDDNGDPDAVMGNMIDERYPDRFTSQQQGSSVVIYDDNVTTSVPVDTVLESICGHLDRVVIVESIEGGDGRTKSRYYEVEDDQLGEPVDELSTISRWFVESHFDYYAIHYGIDGAI
;
A
#
# COMPACT_ATOMS: atom_id res chain seq x y z
N MET A 1 21.11 -1.09 -3.03
CA MET A 1 19.72 -1.49 -3.37
C MET A 1 19.04 -1.70 -2.04
N ALA A 2 17.88 -1.07 -1.83
CA ALA A 2 17.22 -1.05 -0.53
C ALA A 2 16.84 -2.47 -0.09
N GLU A 3 17.07 -2.78 1.19
CA GLU A 3 16.94 -4.12 1.77
C GLU A 3 15.48 -4.52 2.03
N HIS A 4 14.55 -3.55 2.00
CA HIS A 4 13.11 -3.74 2.22
C HIS A 4 12.33 -2.76 1.33
N GLN A 5 11.39 -3.26 0.54
CA GLN A 5 10.58 -2.45 -0.39
C GLN A 5 9.11 -2.78 -0.21
N GLY A 6 8.26 -1.77 -0.37
CA GLY A 6 6.81 -1.89 -0.24
C GLY A 6 6.09 -1.08 -1.29
N TRP A 7 4.94 -1.58 -1.67
CA TRP A 7 4.01 -0.93 -2.58
C TRP A 7 2.65 -0.91 -1.90
N ILE A 8 2.02 0.24 -1.90
CA ILE A 8 0.69 0.45 -1.36
C ILE A 8 -0.15 0.96 -2.52
N VAL A 9 -1.27 0.30 -2.79
CA VAL A 9 -2.29 0.82 -3.70
C VAL A 9 -3.49 1.17 -2.86
N ALA A 10 -3.83 2.45 -2.85
CA ALA A 10 -4.97 2.98 -2.12
C ALA A 10 -6.00 3.49 -3.12
N GLU A 11 -7.19 2.89 -3.14
CA GLU A 11 -8.31 3.40 -3.91
C GLU A 11 -8.98 4.52 -3.14
N ILE A 12 -9.16 5.65 -3.81
CA ILE A 12 -9.77 6.85 -3.25
C ILE A 12 -11.28 6.64 -3.25
N ASP A 13 -11.93 6.96 -2.13
CA ASP A 13 -13.40 7.00 -2.05
C ASP A 13 -13.96 8.02 -3.06
N ASP A 14 -15.24 7.89 -3.44
CA ASP A 14 -15.93 8.83 -4.32
C ASP A 14 -15.85 10.28 -3.83
N ASN A 15 -15.71 10.50 -2.51
CA ASN A 15 -15.55 11.82 -1.88
C ASN A 15 -14.12 12.07 -1.36
N GLY A 16 -13.21 11.13 -1.59
CA GLY A 16 -11.83 11.21 -1.15
C GLY A 16 -11.02 12.24 -1.93
N ASP A 17 -9.95 12.74 -1.32
CA ASP A 17 -9.03 13.70 -1.94
C ASP A 17 -7.67 13.03 -2.19
N PRO A 18 -7.30 12.74 -3.46
CA PRO A 18 -6.02 12.13 -3.78
C PRO A 18 -4.84 13.03 -3.39
N ASP A 19 -4.99 14.35 -3.42
CA ASP A 19 -3.92 15.28 -3.01
C ASP A 19 -3.70 15.23 -1.50
N ALA A 20 -4.77 15.05 -0.71
CA ALA A 20 -4.66 14.85 0.73
C ALA A 20 -3.96 13.52 1.07
N VAL A 21 -4.28 12.45 0.34
CA VAL A 21 -3.61 11.13 0.48
C VAL A 21 -2.12 11.24 0.16
N MET A 22 -1.77 11.85 -0.98
CA MET A 22 -0.37 12.02 -1.38
C MET A 22 0.39 12.97 -0.43
N GLY A 23 -0.25 14.02 0.06
CA GLY A 23 0.35 14.99 0.99
C GLY A 23 0.64 14.42 2.38
N ASN A 24 -0.18 13.49 2.86
CA ASN A 24 0.04 12.79 4.12
C ASN A 24 1.07 11.64 3.99
N MET A 25 1.33 11.18 2.77
CA MET A 25 2.39 10.22 2.43
C MET A 25 3.75 10.91 2.30
N ILE A 26 4.04 11.90 3.16
CA ILE A 26 5.33 12.58 3.24
C ILE A 26 5.87 12.40 4.67
N ASP A 27 7.00 11.70 4.79
CA ASP A 27 7.73 11.64 6.05
C ASP A 27 8.64 12.88 6.15
N GLU A 28 8.35 13.81 7.07
CA GLU A 28 9.17 15.03 7.24
C GLU A 28 10.65 14.74 7.52
N ARG A 29 10.98 13.56 8.07
CA ARG A 29 12.35 13.13 8.34
C ARG A 29 13.00 12.49 7.12
N TYR A 30 12.18 11.95 6.22
CA TYR A 30 12.60 11.25 5.00
C TYR A 30 11.70 11.64 3.83
N PRO A 31 11.80 12.88 3.31
CA PRO A 31 10.89 13.40 2.29
C PRO A 31 10.95 12.63 0.97
N ASP A 32 12.03 11.90 0.71
CA ASP A 32 12.24 11.07 -0.49
C ASP A 32 11.87 9.58 -0.29
N ARG A 33 11.36 9.19 0.90
CA ARG A 33 11.04 7.78 1.22
C ARG A 33 9.86 7.25 0.42
N PHE A 34 8.81 8.05 0.32
CA PHE A 34 7.59 7.69 -0.38
C PHE A 34 7.59 8.33 -1.75
N THR A 35 7.41 7.52 -2.79
CA THR A 35 7.09 8.01 -4.13
C THR A 35 5.65 7.67 -4.42
N SER A 36 4.78 8.68 -4.54
CA SER A 36 3.37 8.50 -4.83
C SER A 36 3.02 8.95 -6.25
N GLN A 37 2.08 8.24 -6.87
CA GLN A 37 1.54 8.57 -8.18
C GLN A 37 0.05 8.22 -8.24
N GLN A 38 -0.77 9.17 -8.67
CA GLN A 38 -2.17 8.90 -8.96
C GLN A 38 -2.32 8.16 -10.29
N GLN A 39 -3.09 7.07 -10.29
CA GLN A 39 -3.48 6.30 -11.46
C GLN A 39 -4.99 6.07 -11.41
N GLY A 40 -5.75 6.81 -12.22
CA GLY A 40 -7.21 6.74 -12.20
C GLY A 40 -7.78 7.14 -10.83
N SER A 41 -8.61 6.26 -10.26
CA SER A 41 -9.20 6.41 -8.93
C SER A 41 -8.28 5.94 -7.79
N SER A 42 -7.05 5.52 -8.12
CA SER A 42 -6.10 4.98 -7.16
C SER A 42 -4.89 5.88 -6.99
N VAL A 43 -4.25 5.77 -5.83
CA VAL A 43 -2.92 6.30 -5.54
C VAL A 43 -1.99 5.13 -5.26
N VAL A 44 -0.94 5.02 -6.07
CA VAL A 44 0.12 4.04 -5.89
C VAL A 44 1.26 4.71 -5.14
N ILE A 45 1.64 4.16 -4.00
CA ILE A 45 2.75 4.63 -3.17
C ILE A 45 3.81 3.54 -3.11
N TYR A 46 5.04 3.92 -3.42
CA TYR A 46 6.21 3.10 -3.24
C TYR A 46 6.99 3.57 -2.00
N ASP A 47 7.27 2.63 -1.10
CA ASP A 47 8.12 2.82 0.09
C ASP A 47 9.41 2.04 -0.10
N ASP A 48 10.54 2.74 -0.23
CA ASP A 48 11.85 2.11 -0.35
C ASP A 48 12.43 1.65 1.00
N ASN A 49 11.67 1.80 2.10
CA ASN A 49 12.15 1.60 3.45
C ASN A 49 11.09 1.14 4.46
N VAL A 50 10.29 0.15 4.07
CA VAL A 50 9.15 -0.42 4.82
C VAL A 50 9.45 -0.77 6.29
N THR A 51 10.68 -1.18 6.61
CA THR A 51 10.99 -1.76 7.91
C THR A 51 11.55 -0.79 8.95
N THR A 52 11.95 0.44 8.61
CA THR A 52 12.87 1.17 9.52
C THR A 52 12.36 2.43 10.21
N SER A 53 11.16 2.99 10.00
CA SER A 53 10.80 4.20 10.78
C SER A 53 9.34 4.54 11.01
N VAL A 54 8.39 4.18 10.14
CA VAL A 54 6.97 4.48 10.35
C VAL A 54 6.15 3.28 9.91
N PRO A 55 5.33 2.67 10.79
CA PRO A 55 4.41 1.63 10.38
C PRO A 55 3.43 2.24 9.39
N VAL A 56 3.33 1.63 8.21
CA VAL A 56 2.40 2.03 7.15
C VAL A 56 0.98 2.21 7.69
N ASP A 57 0.61 1.42 8.70
CA ASP A 57 -0.67 1.49 9.40
C ASP A 57 -0.97 2.91 9.94
N THR A 58 0.01 3.61 10.53
CA THR A 58 -0.20 4.97 11.08
C THR A 58 -0.43 6.01 9.98
N VAL A 59 0.23 5.84 8.83
CA VAL A 59 0.02 6.73 7.68
C VAL A 59 -1.34 6.46 7.07
N LEU A 60 -1.73 5.18 6.94
CA LEU A 60 -3.04 4.76 6.47
C LEU A 60 -4.17 5.22 7.39
N GLU A 61 -3.99 5.17 8.72
CA GLU A 61 -4.95 5.72 9.70
C GLU A 61 -5.18 7.22 9.49
N SER A 62 -4.15 7.98 9.08
CA SER A 62 -4.28 9.43 8.88
C SER A 62 -5.06 9.80 7.62
N ILE A 63 -5.19 8.86 6.68
CA ILE A 63 -5.79 9.08 5.36
C ILE A 63 -7.01 8.20 5.09
N CYS A 64 -7.35 7.28 5.99
CA CYS A 64 -8.45 6.33 5.82
C CYS A 64 -9.77 6.99 5.44
N GLY A 65 -10.09 8.17 5.97
CA GLY A 65 -11.31 8.91 5.58
C GLY A 65 -11.37 9.41 4.13
N HIS A 66 -10.30 9.20 3.36
CA HIS A 66 -10.25 9.46 1.92
C HIS A 66 -10.19 8.18 1.08
N LEU A 67 -10.16 7.02 1.72
CA LEU A 67 -9.90 5.73 1.07
C LEU A 67 -11.12 4.82 1.17
N ASP A 68 -11.34 4.04 0.11
CA ASP A 68 -12.34 2.97 0.10
C ASP A 68 -11.68 1.63 0.46
N ARG A 69 -10.50 1.36 -0.12
CA ARG A 69 -9.80 0.07 -0.02
C ARG A 69 -8.31 0.22 -0.24
N VAL A 70 -7.53 -0.65 0.39
CA VAL A 70 -6.07 -0.58 0.39
C VAL A 70 -5.46 -1.95 0.21
N VAL A 71 -4.47 -2.06 -0.67
CA VAL A 71 -3.58 -3.21 -0.78
C VAL A 71 -2.19 -2.78 -0.40
N ILE A 72 -1.58 -3.52 0.51
CA ILE A 72 -0.17 -3.36 0.90
C ILE A 72 0.56 -4.61 0.42
N VAL A 73 1.62 -4.44 -0.36
CA VAL A 73 2.51 -5.51 -0.82
C VAL A 73 3.93 -5.20 -0.35
N GLU A 74 4.50 -6.07 0.46
CA GLU A 74 5.80 -5.88 1.09
C GLU A 74 6.76 -7.00 0.68
N SER A 75 7.98 -6.64 0.30
CA SER A 75 9.10 -7.55 0.19
C SER A 75 9.86 -7.58 1.51
N ILE A 76 9.81 -8.73 2.19
CA ILE A 76 10.46 -8.99 3.47
C ILE A 76 11.71 -9.85 3.24
N GLU A 77 12.90 -9.34 3.62
CA GLU A 77 14.11 -10.15 3.67
C GLU A 77 14.32 -10.80 5.05
N GLY A 78 14.63 -12.09 5.04
CA GLY A 78 14.72 -12.96 6.21
C GLY A 78 14.69 -14.43 5.79
N GLY A 79 15.78 -14.91 5.16
CA GLY A 79 15.89 -16.27 4.60
C GLY A 79 15.65 -16.29 3.09
N ASP A 80 14.46 -16.69 2.66
CA ASP A 80 14.17 -17.06 1.26
C ASP A 80 13.71 -15.90 0.35
N GLY A 81 13.59 -14.68 0.89
CA GLY A 81 12.98 -13.54 0.20
C GLY A 81 11.48 -13.74 0.00
N ARG A 82 10.66 -13.17 0.89
CA ARG A 82 9.21 -13.37 0.87
C ARG A 82 8.50 -12.10 0.41
N THR A 83 7.49 -12.26 -0.43
CA THR A 83 6.49 -11.22 -0.65
C THR A 83 5.29 -11.55 0.21
N LYS A 84 4.81 -10.56 0.96
CA LYS A 84 3.57 -10.63 1.72
C LYS A 84 2.66 -9.53 1.20
N SER A 85 1.38 -9.82 1.01
CA SER A 85 0.39 -8.79 0.74
C SER A 85 -0.82 -8.91 1.63
N ARG A 86 -1.44 -7.77 1.90
CA ARG A 86 -2.62 -7.63 2.75
C ARG A 86 -3.60 -6.69 2.06
N TYR A 87 -4.86 -7.11 2.01
CA TYR A 87 -5.97 -6.31 1.51
C TYR A 87 -6.85 -5.86 2.67
N TYR A 88 -7.25 -4.60 2.63
CA TYR A 88 -8.05 -3.93 3.64
C TYR A 88 -9.20 -3.20 2.95
N GLU A 89 -10.35 -3.25 3.62
CA GLU A 89 -11.49 -2.37 3.33
C GLU A 89 -11.55 -1.33 4.45
N VAL A 90 -11.86 -0.09 4.07
CA VAL A 90 -12.03 0.99 5.02
C VAL A 90 -13.50 1.07 5.40
N GLU A 91 -13.79 0.93 6.69
CA GLU A 91 -15.13 1.09 7.24
C GLU A 91 -15.07 2.12 8.39
N ASP A 92 -16.05 3.02 8.44
CA ASP A 92 -16.17 4.03 9.50
C ASP A 92 -14.88 4.83 9.76
N ASP A 93 -14.19 5.26 8.68
CA ASP A 93 -12.91 5.98 8.73
C ASP A 93 -11.83 5.22 9.54
N GLN A 94 -11.78 3.89 9.43
CA GLN A 94 -10.79 3.05 10.08
C GLN A 94 -10.29 1.94 9.15
N LEU A 95 -8.99 1.67 9.21
CA LEU A 95 -8.42 0.47 8.60
C LEU A 95 -8.84 -0.73 9.47
N GLY A 96 -9.72 -1.59 8.95
CA GLY A 96 -10.15 -2.79 9.65
C GLY A 96 -9.05 -3.86 9.77
N GLU A 97 -9.43 -5.06 10.19
CA GLU A 97 -8.56 -6.24 10.03
C GLU A 97 -8.38 -6.56 8.53
N PRO A 98 -7.23 -7.09 8.11
CA PRO A 98 -7.03 -7.46 6.71
C PRO A 98 -8.07 -8.51 6.30
N VAL A 99 -8.81 -8.20 5.24
CA VAL A 99 -9.87 -9.06 4.69
C VAL A 99 -9.25 -10.26 3.96
N ASP A 100 -8.09 -10.07 3.34
CA ASP A 100 -7.33 -11.14 2.69
C ASP A 100 -5.81 -10.94 2.83
N GLU A 101 -5.07 -12.04 2.86
CA GLU A 101 -3.63 -12.06 3.03
C GLU A 101 -2.99 -13.15 2.15
N LEU A 102 -1.98 -12.77 1.36
CA LEU A 102 -1.19 -13.69 0.58
C LEU A 102 0.29 -13.63 0.98
N SER A 103 0.96 -14.78 0.90
CA SER A 103 2.41 -14.84 1.10
C SER A 103 3.05 -15.83 0.15
N THR A 104 4.09 -15.38 -0.54
CA THR A 104 4.84 -16.16 -1.54
C THR A 104 6.33 -16.12 -1.24
N ILE A 105 6.99 -17.26 -1.40
CA ILE A 105 8.46 -17.37 -1.29
C ILE A 105 9.09 -16.94 -2.62
N SER A 106 9.10 -15.63 -2.87
CA SER A 106 9.96 -14.93 -3.84
C SER A 106 9.58 -13.45 -3.86
N ARG A 107 10.59 -12.58 -3.75
CA ARG A 107 10.42 -11.11 -3.76
C ARG A 107 9.97 -10.50 -5.09
N TRP A 108 9.96 -11.28 -6.17
CA TRP A 108 9.72 -10.77 -7.54
C TRP A 108 8.26 -10.90 -8.00
N PHE A 109 7.34 -11.27 -7.10
CA PHE A 109 5.94 -11.48 -7.45
C PHE A 109 5.03 -10.32 -7.04
N VAL A 110 5.58 -9.12 -6.80
CA VAL A 110 4.80 -7.95 -6.38
C VAL A 110 3.64 -7.68 -7.35
N GLU A 111 3.93 -7.66 -8.66
CA GLU A 111 2.93 -7.50 -9.73
C GLU A 111 1.85 -8.58 -9.65
N SER A 112 2.22 -9.84 -9.43
CA SER A 112 1.25 -10.94 -9.33
C SER A 112 0.31 -10.86 -8.12
N HIS A 113 0.73 -10.21 -7.03
CA HIS A 113 -0.19 -9.95 -5.90
C HIS A 113 -1.17 -8.84 -6.28
N PHE A 114 -0.71 -7.80 -6.96
CA PHE A 114 -1.60 -6.75 -7.47
C PHE A 114 -2.59 -7.25 -8.50
N ASP A 115 -2.15 -8.06 -9.48
CA ASP A 115 -3.03 -8.74 -10.44
C ASP A 115 -4.12 -9.55 -9.73
N TYR A 116 -3.74 -10.28 -8.68
CA TYR A 116 -4.70 -11.06 -7.90
C TYR A 116 -5.77 -10.16 -7.27
N TYR A 117 -5.41 -9.07 -6.59
CA TYR A 117 -6.39 -8.18 -5.96
C TYR A 117 -7.20 -7.36 -6.97
N ALA A 118 -6.60 -6.99 -8.11
CA ALA A 118 -7.32 -6.35 -9.21
C ALA A 118 -8.42 -7.28 -9.75
N ILE A 119 -8.10 -8.55 -9.96
CA ILE A 119 -9.07 -9.54 -10.46
C ILE A 119 -10.13 -9.90 -9.41
N HIS A 120 -9.74 -10.05 -8.14
CA HIS A 120 -10.63 -10.54 -7.08
C HIS A 120 -11.50 -9.44 -6.46
N TYR A 121 -10.97 -8.22 -6.35
CA TYR A 121 -11.60 -7.11 -5.64
C TYR A 121 -11.79 -5.86 -6.50
N GLY A 122 -11.29 -5.84 -7.74
CA GLY A 122 -11.49 -4.72 -8.67
C GLY A 122 -10.71 -3.46 -8.32
N ILE A 123 -9.52 -3.60 -7.73
CA ILE A 123 -8.60 -2.46 -7.52
C ILE A 123 -7.95 -2.09 -8.85
N ASP A 124 -8.22 -0.86 -9.32
CA ASP A 124 -7.85 -0.41 -10.66
C ASP A 124 -6.39 0.08 -10.75
N GLY A 125 -5.73 0.33 -9.61
CA GLY A 125 -4.37 0.91 -9.53
C GLY A 125 -3.20 -0.07 -9.59
N ALA A 126 -3.49 -1.36 -9.80
CA ALA A 126 -2.50 -2.41 -9.96
C ALA A 126 -1.77 -2.26 -11.31
N ILE A 127 -0.44 -2.06 -11.24
CA ILE A 127 0.46 -1.87 -12.40
C ILE A 127 0.56 -3.16 -13.24
#